data_AF-A0A348G0N7-F1
#
_entry.id   AF-A0A348G0N7-F1
#
_cell.length_a   1.000
_cell.length_b   1.000
_cell.length_c   1.000
_cell.angle_alpha   90.00
_cell.angle_beta   90.00
_cell.angle_gamma   90.00
#
_symmetry.space_group_name_H-M   'P 1'
#
loop_
_entity.id
_entity.type
_entity.pdbx_description
1 polymer ?
#
loop_
_entity_poly.entity_id
_entity_poly.type
_entity_poly.pdbx_seq_one_letter_code
_entity_poly.pdbx_strand_id
1 'polypeptide(L)'
;MPPTFAGPHHCLGTARRVSDEVFAEIREAAARQGGALTLQQIEAVKTAYDQAAPQRFNAIQCIFNICMCATATEPVPMAFDETDLVAKFLCAHTSGIAWAVFENRFERPDRAWIGQFYRALARFVVQRFDPGFPLRAIAVYIEAGTQKGQALTVGELVQSAQGREAVHECLLRIMAEPITPQIAAELCAAVEAAEVPPGAPKPAMTIDEAERFLTLLRHAKLVRTLTMTTGRDDGAEDDLDLIEDVRNLAFRDLS
;
A
#
# COMPACT_ATOMS: atom_id res chain seq x y z
N MET A 1 -12.58 8.01 -12.99
CA MET A 1 -12.80 7.23 -11.75
C MET A 1 -11.47 7.12 -11.03
N PRO A 2 -11.44 7.22 -9.69
CA PRO A 2 -10.24 6.90 -8.92
C PRO A 2 -9.86 5.43 -9.16
N PRO A 3 -8.56 5.09 -9.20
CA PRO A 3 -8.12 3.71 -9.37
C PRO A 3 -8.64 2.85 -8.21
N THR A 4 -9.33 1.76 -8.55
CA THR A 4 -9.78 0.73 -7.62
C THR A 4 -8.70 -0.34 -7.47
N PHE A 5 -8.68 -1.03 -6.33
CA PHE A 5 -7.88 -2.24 -6.22
C PHE A 5 -8.61 -3.39 -6.93
N ALA A 6 -7.93 -4.07 -7.85
CA ALA A 6 -8.29 -5.43 -8.22
C ALA A 6 -7.63 -6.37 -7.19
N GLY A 7 -8.37 -7.31 -6.61
CA GLY A 7 -7.80 -8.33 -5.71
C GLY A 7 -8.79 -8.95 -4.73
N PRO A 8 -8.34 -9.87 -3.85
CA PRO A 8 -9.20 -10.67 -3.00
C PRO A 8 -9.74 -9.92 -1.78
N HIS A 9 -9.71 -8.58 -1.73
CA HIS A 9 -10.21 -7.82 -0.57
C HIS A 9 -11.67 -8.14 -0.26
N HIS A 10 -12.47 -8.52 -1.26
CA HIS A 10 -13.82 -9.05 -1.05
C HIS A 10 -13.81 -10.36 -0.23
N CYS A 11 -12.94 -11.30 -0.60
CA CYS A 11 -12.78 -12.58 0.07
C CYS A 11 -12.17 -12.41 1.47
N LEU A 12 -11.17 -11.53 1.62
CA LEU A 12 -10.52 -11.22 2.89
C LEU A 12 -11.46 -10.52 3.87
N GLY A 13 -12.18 -9.49 3.41
CA GLY A 13 -13.18 -8.80 4.24
C GLY A 13 -14.30 -9.74 4.69
N THR A 14 -14.70 -10.67 3.82
CA THR A 14 -15.70 -11.69 4.15
C THR A 14 -15.16 -12.72 5.15
N ALA A 15 -13.96 -13.25 4.93
CA ALA A 15 -13.32 -14.18 5.86
C ALA A 15 -13.13 -13.54 7.24
N ARG A 16 -12.75 -12.26 7.28
CA ARG A 16 -12.60 -11.52 8.53
C ARG A 16 -13.93 -11.32 9.24
N ARG A 17 -14.96 -10.86 8.53
CA ARG A 17 -16.32 -10.72 9.08
C ARG A 17 -16.84 -12.03 9.66
N VAL A 18 -16.67 -13.13 8.92
CA VAL A 18 -17.04 -14.47 9.39
C VAL A 18 -16.27 -14.83 10.67
N SER A 19 -14.97 -14.59 10.70
CA SER A 19 -14.16 -14.83 11.89
C SER A 19 -14.62 -13.99 13.09
N ASP A 20 -14.91 -12.71 12.88
CA ASP A 20 -15.37 -11.80 13.93
C ASP A 20 -16.76 -12.22 14.47
N GLU A 21 -17.67 -12.68 13.60
CA GLU A 21 -18.95 -13.28 14.00
C GLU A 21 -18.75 -14.51 14.90
N VAL A 22 -17.88 -15.46 14.51
CA VAL A 22 -17.58 -16.66 15.31
C VAL A 22 -17.03 -16.28 16.68
N PHE A 23 -16.04 -15.39 16.72
CA PHE A 23 -15.44 -14.98 17.99
C PHE A 23 -16.39 -14.16 18.85
N ALA A 24 -17.31 -13.39 18.26
CA ALA A 24 -18.36 -12.70 18.99
C ALA A 24 -19.34 -13.69 19.65
N GLU A 25 -19.80 -14.70 18.91
CA GLU A 25 -20.69 -15.76 19.45
C GLU A 25 -20.01 -16.53 20.59
N ILE A 26 -18.73 -16.90 20.43
CA ILE A 26 -17.93 -17.56 21.48
C ILE A 26 -17.81 -16.65 22.72
N ARG A 27 -17.49 -15.36 22.52
CA ARG A 27 -17.33 -14.40 23.62
C ARG A 27 -18.63 -14.19 24.38
N GLU A 28 -19.77 -14.07 23.68
CA GLU A 28 -21.09 -13.96 24.30
C GLU A 28 -21.50 -15.22 25.04
N ALA A 29 -21.17 -16.39 24.51
CA ALA A 29 -21.37 -17.66 25.21
C ALA A 29 -20.52 -17.71 26.49
N ALA A 30 -19.24 -17.33 26.43
CA ALA A 30 -18.35 -17.31 27.59
C ALA A 30 -18.81 -16.31 28.65
N ALA A 31 -19.22 -15.11 28.25
CA ALA A 31 -19.73 -14.07 29.15
C ALA A 31 -20.96 -14.53 29.94
N ARG A 32 -21.90 -15.23 29.29
CA ARG A 32 -23.08 -15.83 29.95
C ARG A 32 -22.74 -16.92 30.97
N GLN A 33 -21.54 -17.49 30.88
CA GLN A 33 -21.10 -18.63 31.69
C GLN A 33 -19.99 -18.24 32.68
N GLY A 34 -19.83 -16.95 32.99
CA GLY A 34 -18.84 -16.49 33.97
C GLY A 34 -17.40 -16.46 33.46
N GLY A 35 -17.21 -16.42 32.14
CA GLY A 35 -15.90 -16.27 31.50
C GLY A 35 -15.23 -17.57 31.03
N ALA A 36 -15.84 -18.73 31.28
CA ALA A 36 -15.34 -20.03 30.83
C ALA A 36 -16.41 -20.79 30.04
N LEU A 37 -15.96 -21.55 29.03
CA LEU A 37 -16.80 -22.46 28.25
C LEU A 37 -16.37 -23.90 28.50
N THR A 38 -17.33 -24.79 28.67
CA THR A 38 -17.09 -26.24 28.64
C THR A 38 -16.95 -26.72 27.21
N LEU A 39 -16.33 -27.89 27.02
CA LEU A 39 -16.24 -28.53 25.69
C LEU A 39 -17.61 -28.73 25.04
N GLN A 40 -18.63 -29.07 25.83
CA GLN A 40 -20.00 -29.23 25.33
C GLN A 40 -20.60 -27.92 24.82
N GLN A 41 -20.28 -26.79 25.47
CA GLN A 41 -20.73 -25.47 25.05
C GLN A 41 -20.01 -25.01 23.78
N ILE A 42 -18.72 -25.31 23.65
CA ILE A 42 -17.97 -25.06 22.41
C ILE A 42 -18.59 -25.86 21.25
N GLU A 43 -18.91 -27.14 21.46
CA GLU A 43 -19.52 -27.97 20.42
C GLU A 43 -20.93 -27.50 20.05
N ALA A 44 -21.69 -26.96 21.00
CA ALA A 44 -22.99 -26.36 20.74
C ALA A 44 -22.89 -25.08 19.89
N VAL A 45 -21.92 -24.21 20.16
CA VAL A 45 -21.64 -23.01 19.34
C VAL A 45 -21.22 -23.42 17.93
N LYS A 46 -20.32 -24.40 17.80
CA LYS A 46 -19.93 -24.96 16.50
C LYS A 46 -21.13 -25.54 15.74
N THR A 47 -21.99 -26.30 16.40
CA THR A 47 -23.20 -26.88 15.79
C THR A 47 -24.16 -25.80 15.29
N ALA A 48 -24.38 -24.75 16.08
CA ALA A 48 -25.21 -23.61 15.67
C ALA A 48 -24.60 -22.87 14.46
N TYR A 49 -23.28 -22.69 14.47
CA TYR A 49 -22.54 -22.10 13.35
C TYR A 49 -22.68 -22.93 12.07
N ASP A 50 -22.51 -24.25 12.15
CA ASP A 50 -22.62 -25.19 11.03
C ASP A 50 -24.06 -25.23 10.47
N GLN A 51 -25.08 -25.12 11.32
CA GLN A 51 -26.48 -25.05 10.90
C GLN A 51 -26.82 -23.78 10.12
N ALA A 52 -26.14 -22.66 10.41
CA ALA A 52 -26.26 -21.41 9.66
C ALA A 52 -25.40 -21.38 8.37
N ALA A 53 -24.52 -22.36 8.17
CA ALA A 53 -23.58 -22.41 7.05
C ALA A 53 -24.24 -22.33 5.66
N PRO A 54 -25.41 -22.95 5.38
CA PRO A 54 -26.04 -22.86 4.06
C PRO A 54 -26.41 -21.43 3.64
N GLN A 55 -26.85 -20.60 4.60
CA GLN A 55 -27.16 -19.19 4.33
C GLN A 55 -25.89 -18.37 4.08
N ARG A 56 -24.80 -18.68 4.79
CA ARG A 56 -23.48 -18.07 4.63
C ARG A 56 -22.80 -18.50 3.32
N PHE A 57 -23.02 -19.73 2.86
CA PHE A 57 -22.52 -20.26 1.59
C PHE A 57 -23.02 -19.45 0.40
N ASN A 58 -24.30 -19.05 0.39
CA ASN A 58 -24.85 -18.20 -0.67
C ASN A 58 -24.14 -16.84 -0.77
N ALA A 59 -23.73 -16.24 0.36
CA ALA A 59 -22.96 -15.01 0.36
C ALA A 59 -21.56 -15.22 -0.23
N ILE A 60 -20.87 -16.29 0.18
CA ILE A 60 -19.55 -16.67 -0.34
C ILE A 60 -19.62 -16.96 -1.85
N GLN A 61 -20.66 -17.67 -2.31
CA GLN A 61 -20.87 -17.96 -3.73
C GLN A 61 -21.11 -16.69 -4.55
N CYS A 62 -21.89 -15.74 -4.04
CA CYS A 62 -22.06 -14.43 -4.68
C CYS A 62 -20.72 -13.69 -4.81
N ILE A 63 -19.93 -13.67 -3.74
CA ILE A 63 -18.61 -13.02 -3.73
C ILE A 63 -17.64 -13.73 -4.69
N PHE A 64 -17.62 -15.06 -4.70
CA PHE A 64 -16.83 -15.86 -5.61
C PHE A 64 -17.19 -15.55 -7.07
N ASN A 65 -18.48 -15.50 -7.39
CA ASN A 65 -18.95 -15.14 -8.73
C ASN A 65 -18.55 -13.72 -9.11
N ILE A 66 -18.65 -12.74 -8.20
CA ILE A 66 -18.20 -11.37 -8.46
C ILE A 66 -16.69 -11.33 -8.70
N CYS A 67 -15.91 -12.04 -7.88
CA CYS A 67 -14.45 -12.03 -7.97
C CYS A 67 -13.95 -12.77 -9.22
N MET A 68 -14.52 -13.93 -9.55
CA MET A 68 -14.04 -14.81 -10.62
C MET A 68 -14.66 -14.49 -11.98
N CYS A 69 -15.93 -14.07 -12.05
CA CYS A 69 -16.56 -13.70 -13.32
C CYS A 69 -16.10 -12.33 -13.80
N ALA A 70 -15.67 -11.41 -12.91
CA ALA A 70 -15.06 -10.14 -13.31
C ALA A 70 -13.63 -10.31 -13.87
N THR A 71 -12.95 -11.43 -13.57
CA THR A 71 -11.57 -11.72 -14.00
C THR A 71 -11.48 -12.70 -15.17
N ALA A 72 -12.60 -13.13 -15.76
CA ALA A 72 -12.66 -14.28 -16.66
C ALA A 72 -12.10 -14.04 -18.08
N THR A 73 -11.68 -12.82 -18.45
CA THR A 73 -11.27 -12.49 -19.83
C THR A 73 -9.77 -12.41 -20.09
N GLU A 74 -8.91 -12.42 -19.06
CA GLU A 74 -7.45 -12.28 -19.24
C GLU A 74 -6.68 -13.18 -18.26
N PRO A 75 -5.40 -13.53 -18.54
CA PRO A 75 -4.57 -14.28 -17.60
C PRO A 75 -4.60 -13.56 -16.26
N VAL A 76 -5.23 -14.22 -15.27
CA VAL A 76 -5.54 -13.62 -13.98
C VAL A 76 -4.20 -13.17 -13.37
N PRO A 77 -3.92 -11.85 -13.25
CA PRO A 77 -2.75 -11.42 -12.50
C PRO A 77 -2.85 -12.03 -11.11
N MET A 78 -1.71 -12.34 -10.49
CA MET A 78 -1.68 -12.83 -9.10
C MET A 78 -2.76 -12.11 -8.29
N ALA A 79 -3.70 -12.87 -7.71
CA ALA A 79 -4.90 -12.30 -7.08
C ALA A 79 -4.53 -11.18 -6.11
N PHE A 80 -3.38 -11.31 -5.46
CA PHE A 80 -2.77 -10.28 -4.66
C PHE A 80 -1.26 -10.19 -4.96
N ASP A 81 -0.76 -8.97 -5.18
CA ASP A 81 0.64 -8.68 -5.36
C ASP A 81 1.11 -7.70 -4.26
N GLU A 82 1.85 -8.24 -3.30
CA GLU A 82 2.40 -7.49 -2.17
C GLU A 82 3.33 -6.36 -2.61
N THR A 83 4.11 -6.61 -3.67
CA THR A 83 5.02 -5.59 -4.22
C THR A 83 4.22 -4.45 -4.81
N ASP A 84 3.12 -4.75 -5.51
CA ASP A 84 2.23 -3.74 -6.07
C ASP A 84 1.56 -2.88 -4.98
N LEU A 85 1.13 -3.53 -3.89
CA LEU A 85 0.55 -2.83 -2.75
C LEU A 85 1.56 -1.85 -2.15
N VAL A 86 2.76 -2.32 -1.84
CA VAL A 86 3.84 -1.47 -1.30
C VAL A 86 4.22 -0.36 -2.28
N ALA A 87 4.30 -0.66 -3.58
CA ALA A 87 4.58 0.33 -4.61
C ALA A 87 3.53 1.44 -4.66
N LYS A 88 2.24 1.11 -4.51
CA LYS A 88 1.15 2.10 -4.42
C LYS A 88 1.26 2.98 -3.18
N PHE A 89 1.60 2.40 -2.03
CA PHE A 89 1.87 3.16 -0.81
C PHE A 89 3.05 4.13 -1.01
N LEU A 90 4.20 3.66 -1.51
CA LEU A 90 5.33 4.55 -1.77
C LEU A 90 4.97 5.64 -2.80
N CYS A 91 4.37 5.26 -3.92
CA CYS A 91 3.98 6.20 -4.98
C CYS A 91 3.06 7.30 -4.46
N ALA A 92 2.03 6.96 -3.68
CA ALA A 92 1.09 7.94 -3.14
C ALA A 92 1.75 8.98 -2.21
N HIS A 93 2.88 8.65 -1.60
CA HIS A 93 3.56 9.50 -0.63
C HIS A 93 4.83 10.17 -1.15
N THR A 94 5.40 9.67 -2.24
CA THR A 94 6.73 10.10 -2.72
C THR A 94 6.74 10.43 -4.20
N SER A 95 5.60 10.37 -4.90
CA SER A 95 5.50 10.70 -6.33
C SER A 95 6.12 12.06 -6.63
N GLY A 96 5.82 13.10 -5.84
CA GLY A 96 6.40 14.45 -5.97
C GLY A 96 7.93 14.47 -5.99
N ILE A 97 8.58 13.56 -5.24
CA ILE A 97 10.04 13.42 -5.24
C ILE A 97 10.52 12.81 -6.56
N ALA A 98 9.85 11.77 -7.05
CA ALA A 98 10.16 11.20 -8.36
C ALA A 98 9.99 12.26 -9.47
N TRP A 99 8.94 13.07 -9.40
CA TRP A 99 8.74 14.20 -10.31
C TRP A 99 9.91 15.18 -10.29
N ALA A 100 10.34 15.64 -9.12
CA ALA A 100 11.44 16.59 -8.99
C ALA A 100 12.80 16.05 -9.47
N VAL A 101 13.01 14.73 -9.41
CA VAL A 101 14.25 14.09 -9.86
C VAL A 101 14.23 13.84 -11.37
N PHE A 102 13.10 13.39 -11.92
CA PHE A 102 13.01 12.95 -13.31
C PHE A 102 12.35 13.97 -14.26
N GLU A 103 12.02 15.18 -13.78
CA GLU A 103 11.36 16.25 -14.54
C GLU A 103 11.98 16.45 -15.94
N ASN A 104 13.31 16.43 -16.03
CA ASN A 104 14.04 16.67 -17.30
C ASN A 104 14.04 15.48 -18.26
N ARG A 105 13.65 14.27 -17.82
CA ARG A 105 13.62 13.07 -18.66
C ARG A 105 12.30 12.89 -19.39
N PHE A 106 11.23 13.52 -18.91
CA PHE A 106 9.89 13.29 -19.39
C PHE A 106 9.14 14.60 -19.56
N GLU A 107 8.68 14.87 -20.79
CA GLU A 107 7.73 15.97 -21.05
C GLU A 107 6.42 15.78 -20.25
N ARG A 108 6.03 14.50 -20.05
CA ARG A 108 5.20 13.97 -18.96
C ARG A 108 5.66 12.53 -18.68
N PRO A 109 5.91 12.12 -17.43
CA PRO A 109 6.20 10.75 -17.07
C PRO A 109 5.14 9.80 -17.58
N ASP A 110 5.61 8.80 -18.32
CA ASP A 110 4.80 7.66 -18.67
C ASP A 110 4.33 6.98 -17.38
N ARG A 111 3.01 6.90 -17.18
CA ARG A 111 2.41 6.24 -16.02
C ARG A 111 2.87 4.79 -15.91
N ALA A 112 3.11 4.12 -17.04
CA ALA A 112 3.64 2.77 -17.05
C ALA A 112 5.07 2.74 -16.50
N TRP A 113 5.91 3.70 -16.90
CA TRP A 113 7.28 3.84 -16.40
C TRP A 113 7.31 4.11 -14.89
N ILE A 114 6.49 5.05 -14.40
CA ILE A 114 6.36 5.34 -12.96
C ILE A 114 5.93 4.09 -12.20
N GLY A 115 4.95 3.34 -12.73
CA GLY A 115 4.51 2.08 -12.15
C GLY A 115 5.65 1.07 -12.00
N GLN A 116 6.46 0.88 -13.04
CA GLN A 116 7.60 -0.04 -12.99
C GLN A 116 8.70 0.45 -12.05
N PHE A 117 9.00 1.75 -12.05
CA PHE A 117 9.95 2.36 -11.11
C PHE A 117 9.55 2.11 -9.65
N TYR A 118 8.27 2.37 -9.30
CA TYR A 118 7.81 2.16 -7.93
C TYR A 118 7.75 0.70 -7.51
N ARG A 119 7.53 -0.22 -8.45
CA ARG A 119 7.65 -1.67 -8.17
C ARG A 119 9.10 -2.07 -7.88
N ALA A 120 10.06 -1.56 -8.64
CA ALA A 120 11.48 -1.78 -8.37
C ALA A 120 11.91 -1.16 -7.03
N LEU A 121 11.48 0.08 -6.77
CA LEU A 121 11.74 0.78 -5.51
C LEU A 121 11.14 0.02 -4.32
N ALA A 122 9.91 -0.48 -4.44
CA ALA A 122 9.26 -1.26 -3.39
C ALA A 122 10.09 -2.50 -3.02
N ARG A 123 10.58 -3.27 -4.01
CA ARG A 123 11.44 -4.43 -3.75
C ARG A 123 12.73 -4.02 -3.04
N PHE A 124 13.41 -3.00 -3.55
CA PHE A 124 14.64 -2.49 -2.96
C PHE A 124 14.44 -2.04 -1.52
N VAL A 125 13.42 -1.21 -1.26
CA VAL A 125 13.14 -0.67 0.07
C VAL A 125 12.78 -1.78 1.07
N VAL A 126 11.96 -2.75 0.67
CA VAL A 126 11.58 -3.87 1.52
C VAL A 126 12.79 -4.75 1.84
N GLN A 127 13.64 -5.05 0.86
CA GLN A 127 14.81 -5.90 1.08
C GLN A 127 15.88 -5.22 1.93
N ARG A 128 16.12 -3.93 1.71
CA ARG A 128 17.23 -3.20 2.34
C ARG A 128 16.85 -2.54 3.66
N PHE A 129 15.73 -1.82 3.70
CA PHE A 129 15.41 -0.93 4.82
C PHE A 129 14.28 -1.45 5.71
N ASP A 130 13.26 -2.10 5.13
CA ASP A 130 12.06 -2.46 5.89
C ASP A 130 11.37 -3.75 5.43
N PRO A 131 11.91 -4.93 5.82
CA PRO A 131 11.28 -6.21 5.54
C PRO A 131 9.87 -6.37 6.15
N GLY A 132 9.53 -5.56 7.16
CA GLY A 132 8.23 -5.57 7.82
C GLY A 132 7.17 -4.72 7.15
N PHE A 133 7.53 -3.88 6.16
CA PHE A 133 6.58 -2.98 5.51
C PHE A 133 5.42 -3.71 4.80
N PRO A 134 5.64 -4.81 4.05
CA PRO A 134 4.54 -5.53 3.42
C PRO A 134 3.48 -5.97 4.43
N LEU A 135 3.88 -6.49 5.60
CA LEU A 135 2.95 -6.94 6.64
C LEU A 135 2.08 -5.79 7.17
N ARG A 136 2.67 -4.60 7.39
CA ARG A 136 1.91 -3.42 7.81
C ARG A 136 0.97 -2.94 6.72
N ALA A 137 1.43 -2.88 5.46
CA ALA A 137 0.59 -2.50 4.32
C ALA A 137 -0.59 -3.48 4.11
N ILE A 138 -0.36 -4.78 4.25
CA ILE A 138 -1.40 -5.83 4.22
C ILE A 138 -2.41 -5.62 5.34
N ALA A 139 -1.98 -5.35 6.57
CA ALA A 139 -2.88 -5.13 7.69
C ALA A 139 -3.81 -3.92 7.43
N VAL A 140 -3.27 -2.82 6.91
CA VAL A 140 -4.07 -1.65 6.51
C VAL A 140 -5.04 -2.00 5.38
N TYR A 141 -4.61 -2.77 4.39
CA TYR A 141 -5.46 -3.22 3.29
C TYR A 141 -6.62 -4.11 3.74
N ILE A 142 -6.37 -5.04 4.67
CA ILE A 142 -7.40 -5.89 5.25
C ILE A 142 -8.43 -5.04 6.01
N GLU A 143 -7.97 -4.15 6.88
CA GLU A 143 -8.84 -3.28 7.67
C GLU A 143 -9.67 -2.32 6.81
N ALA A 144 -9.07 -1.72 5.77
CA ALA A 144 -9.83 -0.88 4.85
C ALA A 144 -10.83 -1.71 4.03
N GLY A 145 -10.46 -2.94 3.64
CA GLY A 145 -11.31 -3.87 2.92
C GLY A 145 -12.53 -4.33 3.72
N THR A 146 -12.42 -4.51 5.04
CA THR A 146 -13.57 -4.85 5.91
C THR A 146 -14.57 -3.70 6.00
N GLN A 147 -14.09 -2.46 6.08
CA GLN A 147 -14.94 -1.29 6.24
C GLN A 147 -15.61 -0.84 4.93
N LYS A 148 -14.88 -0.91 3.81
CA LYS A 148 -15.31 -0.31 2.53
C LYS A 148 -15.75 -1.34 1.49
N GLY A 149 -15.36 -2.61 1.65
CA GLY A 149 -15.70 -3.67 0.71
C GLY A 149 -15.36 -3.27 -0.74
N GLN A 150 -16.37 -3.21 -1.60
CA GLN A 150 -16.21 -2.93 -3.03
C GLN A 150 -15.91 -1.47 -3.37
N ALA A 151 -16.14 -0.56 -2.43
CA ALA A 151 -15.89 0.86 -2.64
C ALA A 151 -14.42 1.25 -2.36
N LEU A 152 -13.58 0.32 -1.90
CA LEU A 152 -12.20 0.62 -1.52
C LEU A 152 -11.37 1.11 -2.72
N THR A 153 -10.92 2.35 -2.63
CA THR A 153 -9.99 2.95 -3.59
C THR A 153 -8.56 2.96 -3.06
N VAL A 154 -7.58 3.06 -3.98
CA VAL A 154 -6.16 3.23 -3.58
C VAL A 154 -5.98 4.49 -2.73
N GLY A 155 -6.66 5.58 -3.08
CA GLY A 155 -6.58 6.85 -2.37
C GLY A 155 -7.04 6.74 -0.92
N GLU A 156 -8.19 6.10 -0.67
CA GLU A 156 -8.69 5.89 0.70
C GLU A 156 -7.73 5.03 1.54
N LEU A 157 -7.11 4.02 0.93
CA LEU A 157 -6.17 3.14 1.61
C LEU A 157 -4.94 3.90 2.09
N VAL A 158 -4.26 4.59 1.18
CA VAL A 158 -2.99 5.29 1.46
C VAL A 158 -3.19 6.55 2.30
N GLN A 159 -4.33 7.22 2.17
CA GLN A 159 -4.69 8.40 2.97
C GLN A 159 -5.38 8.07 4.29
N SER A 160 -5.59 6.79 4.62
CA SER A 160 -6.03 6.42 5.97
C SER A 160 -4.96 6.76 7.01
N ALA A 161 -5.34 6.97 8.26
CA ALA A 161 -4.37 7.24 9.34
C ALA A 161 -3.34 6.10 9.47
N GLN A 162 -3.81 4.85 9.38
CA GLN A 162 -2.96 3.67 9.47
C GLN A 162 -2.08 3.52 8.22
N GLY A 163 -2.58 3.89 7.04
CA GLY A 163 -1.81 3.91 5.81
C GLY A 163 -0.68 4.92 5.83
N ARG A 164 -0.96 6.14 6.31
CA ARG A 164 0.06 7.16 6.55
C ARG A 164 1.12 6.70 7.55
N GLU A 165 0.71 6.06 8.63
CA GLU A 165 1.61 5.53 9.67
C GLU A 165 2.52 4.43 9.11
N ALA A 166 1.96 3.48 8.34
CA ALA A 166 2.72 2.36 7.77
C ALA A 166 3.87 2.84 6.86
N VAL A 167 3.61 3.86 6.03
CA VAL A 167 4.61 4.52 5.19
C VAL A 167 5.56 5.36 6.03
N HIS A 168 5.06 6.08 7.04
CA HIS A 168 5.88 6.89 7.91
C HIS A 168 6.98 6.06 8.59
N GLU A 169 6.62 4.92 9.16
CA GLU A 169 7.61 4.01 9.75
C GLU A 169 8.66 3.52 8.74
N CYS A 170 8.25 3.23 7.50
CA CYS A 170 9.15 2.81 6.45
C CYS A 170 10.15 3.93 6.11
N LEU A 171 9.66 5.16 5.94
CA LEU A 171 10.52 6.32 5.68
C LEU A 171 11.48 6.58 6.85
N LEU A 172 11.06 6.42 8.11
CA LEU A 172 11.95 6.55 9.27
C LEU A 172 13.13 5.57 9.23
N ARG A 173 12.92 4.35 8.72
CA ARG A 173 14.01 3.36 8.56
C ARG A 173 14.98 3.77 7.46
N ILE A 174 14.49 4.33 6.36
CA ILE A 174 15.34 4.94 5.31
C ILE A 174 16.12 6.13 5.88
N MET A 175 15.50 6.94 6.73
CA MET A 175 16.14 8.12 7.32
C MET A 175 17.29 7.83 8.28
N ALA A 176 17.25 6.67 8.93
CA ALA A 176 18.22 6.25 9.93
C ALA A 176 19.59 5.89 9.32
N GLU A 177 19.63 5.59 8.02
CA GLU A 177 20.86 5.24 7.30
C GLU A 177 21.35 6.43 6.45
N PRO A 178 22.66 6.78 6.51
CA PRO A 178 23.21 7.77 5.60
C PRO A 178 23.15 7.26 4.15
N ILE A 179 22.70 8.11 3.22
CA ILE A 179 22.75 7.79 1.79
C ILE A 179 24.21 7.83 1.35
N THR A 180 24.67 6.74 0.77
CA THR A 180 26.03 6.61 0.22
C THR A 180 25.96 6.29 -1.27
N PRO A 181 27.03 6.56 -2.04
CA PRO A 181 27.10 6.19 -3.45
C PRO A 181 26.86 4.70 -3.70
N GLN A 182 27.23 3.85 -2.75
CA GLN A 182 26.97 2.41 -2.81
C GLN A 182 25.46 2.10 -2.76
N ILE A 183 24.72 2.75 -1.87
CA ILE A 183 23.26 2.57 -1.77
C ILE A 183 22.57 3.09 -3.04
N ALA A 184 23.03 4.22 -3.58
CA ALA A 184 22.54 4.74 -4.85
C ALA A 184 22.80 3.77 -6.02
N ALA A 185 23.99 3.18 -6.08
CA ALA A 185 24.33 2.17 -7.08
C ALA A 185 23.49 0.89 -6.95
N GLU A 186 23.19 0.45 -5.71
CA GLU A 186 22.28 -0.68 -5.47
C GLU A 186 20.86 -0.39 -5.94
N LEU A 187 20.34 0.81 -5.71
CA LEU A 187 19.03 1.22 -6.22
C LEU A 187 19.02 1.25 -7.76
N CYS A 188 20.05 1.83 -8.39
CA CYS A 188 20.20 1.78 -9.85
C CYS A 188 20.16 0.35 -10.38
N ALA A 189 20.96 -0.54 -9.79
CA ALA A 189 21.01 -1.94 -10.18
C ALA A 189 19.67 -2.64 -9.98
N ALA A 190 18.95 -2.35 -8.90
CA ALA A 190 17.61 -2.91 -8.65
C ALA A 190 16.58 -2.43 -9.68
N VAL A 191 16.64 -1.17 -10.11
CA VAL A 191 15.78 -0.61 -11.16
C VAL A 191 16.11 -1.22 -12.51
N GLU A 192 17.38 -1.36 -12.85
CA GLU A 192 17.83 -1.98 -14.11
C GLU A 192 17.56 -3.49 -14.16
N ALA A 193 17.61 -4.19 -13.03
CA ALA A 193 17.32 -5.61 -12.94
C ALA A 193 15.81 -5.92 -12.88
N ALA A 194 14.94 -4.90 -12.81
CA ALA A 194 13.51 -5.10 -12.69
C ALA A 194 12.94 -5.83 -13.93
N GLU A 195 12.32 -6.99 -13.69
CA GLU A 195 11.50 -7.66 -14.69
C GLU A 195 10.27 -6.79 -15.02
N VAL A 196 10.17 -6.39 -16.28
CA VAL A 196 9.04 -5.61 -16.80
C VAL A 196 8.21 -6.45 -17.77
N PRO A 197 6.87 -6.30 -17.80
CA PRO A 197 6.02 -6.99 -18.76
C PRO A 197 6.45 -6.72 -20.22
N PRO A 198 6.24 -7.67 -21.14
CA PRO A 198 6.51 -7.45 -22.56
C PRO A 198 5.82 -6.18 -23.09
N GLY A 199 6.60 -5.29 -23.70
CA GLY A 199 6.10 -4.00 -24.23
C GLY A 199 5.95 -2.88 -23.20
N ALA A 200 6.18 -3.12 -21.91
CA ALA A 200 6.23 -2.08 -20.89
C ALA A 200 7.59 -1.33 -20.93
N PRO A 201 7.61 -0.02 -20.65
CA PRO A 201 8.86 0.74 -20.58
C PRO A 201 9.71 0.24 -19.41
N LYS A 202 10.99 -0.03 -19.68
CA LYS A 202 11.94 -0.41 -18.65
C LYS A 202 12.42 0.83 -17.89
N PRO A 203 12.27 0.88 -16.56
CA PRO A 203 12.80 2.00 -15.79
C PRO A 203 14.34 1.96 -15.79
N ALA A 204 14.95 3.13 -15.84
CA ALA A 204 16.39 3.31 -15.80
C ALA A 204 16.70 4.62 -15.08
N MET A 205 17.78 4.65 -14.30
CA MET A 205 18.19 5.83 -13.55
C MET A 205 19.71 5.89 -13.40
N THR A 206 20.28 7.09 -13.39
CA THR A 206 21.71 7.26 -13.07
C THR A 206 21.97 7.17 -11.56
N ILE A 207 23.22 6.96 -11.18
CA ILE A 207 23.65 6.99 -9.77
C ILE A 207 23.32 8.35 -9.14
N ASP A 208 23.57 9.45 -9.85
CA ASP A 208 23.25 10.80 -9.39
C ASP A 208 21.74 10.98 -9.14
N GLU A 209 20.89 10.44 -10.02
CA GLU A 209 19.44 10.45 -9.83
C GLU A 209 19.01 9.59 -8.64
N ALA A 210 19.64 8.44 -8.43
CA ALA A 210 19.37 7.57 -7.29
C ALA A 210 19.79 8.22 -5.97
N GLU A 211 20.97 8.84 -5.92
CA GLU A 211 21.45 9.57 -4.76
C GLU A 211 20.54 10.75 -4.44
N ARG A 212 20.16 11.54 -5.46
CA ARG A 212 19.23 12.66 -5.30
C ARG A 212 17.86 12.20 -4.82
N PHE A 213 17.31 11.13 -5.40
CA PHE A 213 16.03 10.55 -5.01
C PHE A 213 16.04 10.07 -3.57
N LEU A 214 17.03 9.27 -3.17
CA LEU A 214 17.15 8.74 -1.81
C LEU A 214 17.40 9.86 -0.79
N THR A 215 18.17 10.88 -1.17
CA THR A 215 18.39 12.06 -0.32
C THR A 215 17.09 12.80 -0.08
N LEU A 216 16.31 13.09 -1.12
CA LEU A 216 15.01 13.75 -0.98
C LEU A 216 14.01 12.87 -0.20
N LEU A 217 14.01 11.55 -0.44
CA LEU A 217 13.18 10.58 0.26
C LEU A 217 13.47 10.56 1.77
N ARG A 218 14.75 10.62 2.15
CA ARG A 218 15.19 10.78 3.54
C ARG A 218 14.72 12.11 4.15
N HIS A 219 14.58 13.16 3.37
CA HIS A 219 14.11 14.46 3.87
C HIS A 219 12.59 14.66 3.70
N ALA A 220 11.84 13.66 3.22
CA ALA A 220 10.40 13.74 2.98
C ALA A 220 9.60 14.16 4.23
N LYS A 221 10.10 13.88 5.44
CA LYS A 221 9.49 14.34 6.70
C LYS A 221 9.54 15.88 6.82
N LEU A 222 10.68 16.51 6.50
CA LEU A 222 10.82 17.97 6.53
C LEU A 222 9.93 18.64 5.47
N VAL A 223 9.89 18.08 4.27
CA VAL A 223 9.02 18.54 3.17
C VAL A 223 7.56 18.55 3.60
N ARG A 224 7.06 17.45 4.19
CA ARG A 224 5.65 17.31 4.59
C ARG A 224 5.27 18.13 5.83
N THR A 225 6.22 18.36 6.74
CA THR A 225 5.95 19.17 7.95
C THR A 225 5.92 20.67 7.62
N LEU A 226 6.70 21.10 6.62
CA LEU A 226 6.71 22.48 6.12
C LEU A 226 5.46 22.81 5.27
N THR A 227 4.99 21.89 4.43
CA THR A 227 3.77 22.09 3.62
C THR A 227 2.47 21.99 4.43
N MET A 228 2.42 21.20 5.51
CA MET A 228 1.21 21.09 6.36
C MET A 228 1.07 22.23 7.39
N THR A 229 2.09 23.05 7.63
CA THR A 229 1.97 24.22 8.54
C THR A 229 1.48 25.49 7.84
N THR A 230 1.38 25.50 6.51
CA THR A 230 0.93 26.65 5.71
C THR A 230 -0.48 26.53 5.13
N GLY A 231 -1.09 25.34 5.09
CA GLY A 231 -2.41 25.12 4.50
C GLY A 231 -3.51 24.80 5.52
N ARG A 232 -4.11 25.83 6.13
CA ARG A 232 -5.45 25.73 6.71
C ARG A 232 -6.42 26.45 5.79
N ASP A 233 -6.76 25.84 4.66
CA ASP A 233 -8.05 26.09 4.02
C ASP A 233 -8.47 24.90 3.14
N ASP A 234 -9.75 24.56 3.23
CA ASP A 234 -10.37 23.46 2.50
C ASP A 234 -10.46 23.81 1.01
N GLY A 235 -9.68 23.16 0.16
CA GLY A 235 -9.91 23.24 -1.29
C GLY A 235 -8.74 22.82 -2.16
N ALA A 236 -8.81 21.58 -2.67
CA ALA A 236 -8.25 21.11 -3.95
C ALA A 236 -7.14 21.95 -4.62
N GLU A 237 -5.94 22.06 -4.03
CA GLU A 237 -4.75 22.63 -4.73
C GLU A 237 -3.40 22.10 -4.21
N ASP A 238 -3.37 20.97 -3.51
CA ASP A 238 -2.20 20.52 -2.71
C ASP A 238 -1.06 19.81 -3.48
N ASP A 239 -1.22 19.52 -4.77
CA ASP A 239 -0.21 18.76 -5.55
C ASP A 239 0.86 19.67 -6.20
N LEU A 240 0.59 20.97 -6.40
CA LEU A 240 1.52 21.91 -7.04
C LEU A 240 2.55 22.49 -6.04
N ASP A 241 2.14 22.77 -4.80
CA ASP A 241 3.01 23.34 -3.77
C ASP A 241 4.08 22.35 -3.27
N LEU A 242 3.76 21.05 -3.25
CA LEU A 242 4.71 19.98 -2.96
C LEU A 242 5.87 19.93 -3.96
N ILE A 243 5.62 20.26 -5.24
CA ILE A 243 6.64 20.24 -6.28
C ILE A 243 7.58 21.43 -6.11
N GLU A 244 7.04 22.62 -5.84
CA GLU A 244 7.83 23.85 -5.68
C GLU A 244 8.68 23.83 -4.40
N ASP A 245 8.16 23.29 -3.29
CA ASP A 245 8.89 23.15 -2.03
C ASP A 245 9.96 22.05 -2.06
N VAL A 246 9.70 20.91 -2.71
CA VAL A 246 10.72 19.88 -2.95
C VAL A 246 11.84 20.43 -3.85
N ARG A 247 11.48 21.23 -4.86
CA ARG A 247 12.43 21.91 -5.74
C ARG A 247 13.28 22.91 -4.96
N ASN A 248 12.67 23.76 -4.13
CA ASN A 248 13.37 24.76 -3.34
C ASN A 248 14.31 24.16 -2.28
N LEU A 249 13.97 23.01 -1.70
CA LEU A 249 14.86 22.27 -0.79
C LEU A 249 16.04 21.61 -1.54
N ALA A 250 15.82 21.11 -2.76
CA ALA A 250 16.87 20.49 -3.57
C ALA A 250 17.95 21.47 -4.06
N PHE A 251 17.65 22.78 -4.08
CA PHE A 251 18.55 23.82 -4.61
C PHE A 251 19.08 24.81 -3.58
N ARG A 252 18.71 24.67 -2.29
CA ARG A 252 19.21 25.55 -1.21
C ARG A 252 20.62 25.22 -0.72
N ASP A 253 21.11 23.99 -0.93
CA ASP A 253 22.43 23.55 -0.47
C ASP A 253 23.51 23.57 -1.58
N LEU A 254 23.23 24.21 -2.73
CA LEU A 254 24.16 24.33 -3.86
C LEU A 254 24.57 25.78 -4.19
N SER A 255 24.36 26.72 -3.26
CA SER A 255 24.75 28.13 -3.37
C SER A 255 25.76 28.54 -2.32
#